data_AF-A0A8S3YMC1-F1
#
_entry.id   AF-A0A8S3YMC1-F1
#
_cell.length_a   1.000
_cell.length_b   1.000
_cell.length_c   1.000
_cell.angle_alpha   90.00
_cell.angle_beta   90.00
_cell.angle_gamma   90.00
#
_symmetry.space_group_name_H-M   'P 1'
#
loop_
_entity.id
_entity.type
_entity.pdbx_description
1 polymer ?
#
loop_
_entity_poly.entity_id
_entity_poly.type
_entity_poly.pdbx_seq_one_letter_code
_entity_poly.pdbx_strand_id
1 'polypeptide(L)'
;MAPSMFNRATLHNIGFLESRKVAHFDCYIFHDVDLVPLDDRILYRCGDNPRHFPVSIKRHGQRDAKKMYDDYFGGVVALTTRQYTDVNGNSNLYFGWGGEDDDLLLR
;
A
#
# COMPACT_ATOMS: atom_id res chain seq x y z
N MET A 1 -19.27 -2.35 23.57
CA MET A 1 -19.13 -2.03 22.13
C MET A 1 -18.16 -3.05 21.56
N ALA A 2 -18.57 -3.85 20.56
CA ALA A 2 -17.64 -4.76 19.90
C ALA A 2 -16.54 -3.95 19.19
N PRO A 3 -15.30 -4.46 19.10
CA PRO A 3 -14.29 -3.81 18.25
C PRO A 3 -14.82 -3.76 16.82
N SER A 4 -14.81 -2.58 16.20
CA SER A 4 -15.12 -2.42 14.77
C SER A 4 -14.05 -3.14 13.95
N MET A 5 -14.44 -3.74 12.83
CA MET A 5 -13.47 -4.32 11.90
C MET A 5 -12.45 -3.28 11.44
N PHE A 6 -11.20 -3.71 11.30
CA PHE A 6 -10.12 -2.87 10.78
C PHE A 6 -10.39 -2.46 9.33
N ASN A 7 -10.00 -1.25 8.95
CA ASN A 7 -10.16 -0.73 7.58
C ASN A 7 -8.84 -0.11 7.12
N ARG A 8 -8.01 -0.93 6.46
CA ARG A 8 -6.64 -0.56 6.04
C ARG A 8 -6.65 0.62 5.07
N ALA A 9 -7.49 0.54 4.03
CA ALA A 9 -7.61 1.55 2.99
C ALA A 9 -8.04 2.93 3.54
N THR A 10 -8.99 2.97 4.46
CA THR A 10 -9.41 4.23 5.11
C THR A 10 -8.27 4.83 5.93
N LEU A 11 -7.51 4.02 6.65
CA LEU A 11 -6.34 4.50 7.41
C LEU A 11 -5.24 5.04 6.49
N HIS A 12 -5.03 4.45 5.31
CA HIS A 12 -4.17 5.02 4.28
C HIS A 12 -4.66 6.40 3.80
N ASN A 13 -5.96 6.53 3.52
CA ASN A 13 -6.56 7.83 3.14
C ASN A 13 -6.37 8.87 4.25
N ILE A 14 -6.58 8.49 5.51
CA ILE A 14 -6.34 9.36 6.67
C ILE A 14 -4.87 9.78 6.72
N GLY A 15 -3.94 8.84 6.60
CA GLY A 15 -2.49 9.14 6.59
C GLY A 15 -2.10 10.13 5.48
N PHE A 16 -2.65 9.95 4.28
CA PHE A 16 -2.46 10.88 3.17
C PHE A 16 -2.98 12.29 3.49
N LEU A 17 -4.17 12.41 4.09
CA LEU A 17 -4.75 13.72 4.43
C LEU A 17 -4.03 14.41 5.59
N GLU A 18 -3.68 13.67 6.65
CA GLU A 18 -3.08 14.24 7.86
C GLU A 18 -1.62 14.65 7.64
N SER A 19 -0.84 13.86 6.91
CA SER A 19 0.56 14.19 6.61
C SER A 19 0.69 15.49 5.81
N ARG A 20 -0.26 15.81 4.93
CA ARG A 20 -0.30 17.09 4.19
C ARG A 20 -0.47 18.32 5.07
N LYS A 21 -0.94 18.16 6.31
CA LYS A 21 -0.99 19.24 7.30
C LYS A 21 0.38 19.51 7.93
N VAL A 22 1.30 18.55 7.84
CA VAL A 22 2.66 18.62 8.40
C VAL A 22 3.64 19.21 7.39
N ALA A 23 3.61 18.71 6.15
CA ALA A 23 4.48 19.19 5.08
C ALA A 23 3.91 18.87 3.70
N HIS A 24 4.51 19.48 2.68
CA HIS A 24 4.25 19.12 1.29
C HIS A 24 5.08 17.89 0.92
N PHE A 25 4.42 16.74 0.82
CA PHE A 25 5.03 15.50 0.31
C PHE A 25 4.61 15.29 -1.13
N ASP A 26 5.56 14.85 -1.96
CA ASP A 26 5.33 14.54 -3.38
C ASP A 26 5.19 13.03 -3.64
N CYS A 27 5.51 12.21 -2.63
CA CYS A 27 5.50 10.76 -2.70
C CYS A 27 4.95 10.15 -1.40
N TYR A 28 4.01 9.22 -1.54
CA TYR A 28 3.42 8.47 -0.44
C TYR A 28 3.74 7.00 -0.59
N ILE A 29 4.19 6.38 0.49
CA ILE A 29 4.48 4.94 0.55
C ILE A 29 3.54 4.36 1.60
N PHE A 30 2.55 3.62 1.12
CA PHE A 30 1.60 2.88 1.96
C PHE A 30 2.20 1.52 2.25
N HIS A 31 2.30 1.15 3.52
CA HIS A 31 3.21 0.09 3.95
C HIS A 31 2.63 -0.73 5.10
N ASP A 32 2.42 -2.02 4.88
CA ASP A 32 2.07 -2.96 5.94
C ASP A 32 3.24 -3.12 6.92
N VAL A 33 2.99 -2.95 8.21
CA VAL A 33 4.03 -2.88 9.26
C VAL A 33 4.85 -4.17 9.41
N ASP A 34 4.34 -5.30 8.90
CA ASP A 34 4.95 -6.62 9.01
C ASP A 34 5.77 -7.04 7.77
N LEU A 35 5.93 -6.14 6.79
CA LEU A 35 6.83 -6.34 5.65
C LEU A 35 8.16 -5.62 5.88
N VAL A 36 9.26 -6.27 5.52
CA VAL A 36 10.60 -5.69 5.60
C VAL A 36 11.34 -6.01 4.29
N PRO A 37 11.93 -5.02 3.60
CA PRO A 37 12.72 -5.28 2.41
C PRO A 37 13.96 -6.10 2.78
N LEU A 38 14.24 -7.15 2.02
CA LEU A 38 15.41 -8.02 2.23
C LEU A 38 16.64 -7.58 1.43
N ASP A 39 16.51 -6.52 0.64
CA ASP A 39 17.52 -6.01 -0.27
C ASP A 39 17.50 -4.47 -0.23
N ASP A 40 18.65 -3.86 0.05
CA ASP A 40 18.82 -2.41 0.19
C ASP A 40 18.69 -1.67 -1.15
N ARG A 41 18.72 -2.39 -2.27
CA ARG A 41 18.47 -1.86 -3.61
C ARG A 41 16.98 -1.62 -3.86
N ILE A 42 16.09 -2.05 -2.96
CA ILE A 42 14.66 -1.72 -2.99
C ILE A 42 14.52 -0.27 -2.49
N LEU A 43 14.71 0.68 -3.41
CA LEU A 43 14.68 2.11 -3.10
C LEU A 43 13.25 2.61 -2.92
N TYR A 44 12.92 3.06 -1.71
CA TYR A 44 11.60 3.56 -1.31
C TYR A 44 11.36 4.96 -1.87
N ARG A 45 10.95 4.99 -3.15
CA ARG A 45 10.63 6.20 -3.89
C ARG A 45 9.55 5.92 -4.93
N CYS A 46 8.77 6.94 -5.22
CA CYS A 46 7.81 6.94 -6.33
C CYS A 46 8.53 6.96 -7.69
N GLY A 47 7.78 6.72 -8.76
CA GLY A 47 8.23 6.87 -10.14
C GLY A 47 7.09 7.38 -11.03
N ASP A 48 7.32 7.36 -12.34
CA ASP A 48 6.35 7.86 -13.33
C ASP A 48 5.01 7.09 -13.31
N ASN A 49 5.06 5.81 -12.91
CA ASN A 49 3.90 4.96 -12.65
C ASN A 49 3.82 4.60 -11.15
N PRO A 50 2.62 4.20 -10.64
CA PRO A 50 2.49 3.59 -9.33
C PRO A 50 3.48 2.42 -9.18
N ARG A 51 4.15 2.34 -8.02
CA ARG A 51 5.19 1.33 -7.78
C ARG A 51 4.73 0.35 -6.71
N HIS A 52 4.66 -0.93 -7.09
CA HIS A 52 4.53 -2.05 -6.17
C HIS A 52 5.92 -2.57 -5.77
N PHE A 53 6.17 -2.76 -4.47
CA PHE A 53 7.47 -3.27 -3.99
C PHE A 53 7.50 -4.78 -3.71
N PRO A 54 6.46 -5.40 -3.10
CA PRO A 54 6.49 -6.82 -2.74
C PRO A 54 6.27 -7.76 -3.94
N VAL A 55 7.18 -7.77 -4.90
CA VAL A 55 7.13 -8.66 -6.07
C VAL A 55 7.21 -10.15 -5.70
N SER A 56 7.85 -10.45 -4.56
CA SER A 56 7.89 -11.76 -3.95
C SER A 56 8.01 -11.62 -2.44
N ILE A 57 7.20 -12.34 -1.68
CA ILE A 57 7.18 -12.29 -0.21
C ILE A 57 7.71 -13.61 0.33
N LYS A 58 8.64 -13.53 1.29
CA LYS A 58 9.12 -14.69 2.05
C LYS A 58 8.44 -14.73 3.40
N ARG A 59 7.48 -15.64 3.57
CA ARG A 59 6.82 -15.83 4.88
C ARG A 59 7.70 -16.66 5.81
N HIS A 60 7.48 -16.53 7.11
CA HIS A 60 8.17 -17.33 8.11
C HIS A 60 8.04 -18.83 7.80
N GLY A 61 9.16 -19.56 7.88
CA GLY A 61 9.22 -21.00 7.57
C GLY A 61 9.28 -21.35 6.08
N GLN A 62 9.14 -20.39 5.16
CA GLN A 62 9.35 -20.63 3.73
C GLN A 62 10.85 -20.57 3.38
N ARG A 63 11.28 -21.47 2.49
CA ARG A 63 12.67 -21.46 1.97
C ARG A 63 12.88 -20.27 1.03
N ASP A 64 11.94 -20.11 0.09
CA ASP A 64 12.02 -19.15 -1.01
C ASP A 64 10.88 -18.13 -0.94
N ALA A 65 11.14 -16.92 -1.41
CA ALA A 65 10.12 -15.90 -1.61
C ALA A 65 9.24 -16.27 -2.81
N LYS A 66 7.93 -15.99 -2.72
CA LYS A 66 6.97 -16.32 -3.79
C LYS A 66 6.11 -15.12 -4.13
N LYS A 67 5.74 -15.01 -5.41
CA LYS A 67 4.68 -14.10 -5.87
C LYS A 67 3.36 -14.55 -5.24
N MET A 68 2.52 -13.59 -4.85
CA MET A 68 1.25 -13.91 -4.20
C MET A 68 0.20 -14.34 -5.25
N TYR A 69 -0.06 -13.50 -6.24
CA TYR A 69 -0.82 -13.77 -7.48
C TYR A 69 -0.48 -12.70 -8.53
N ASP A 70 -0.99 -12.82 -9.76
CA ASP A 70 -0.43 -12.07 -10.89
C ASP A 70 -0.56 -10.55 -10.79
N ASP A 71 -1.74 -10.11 -10.37
CA ASP A 71 -2.14 -8.70 -10.22
C ASP A 71 -2.12 -8.26 -8.75
N TYR A 72 -1.25 -8.85 -7.93
CA TYR A 72 -1.16 -8.47 -6.52
C TYR A 72 -0.60 -7.05 -6.38
N PHE A 73 -1.39 -6.14 -5.79
CA PHE A 73 -1.01 -4.75 -5.53
C PHE A 73 -1.09 -4.36 -4.05
N GLY A 74 -0.97 -5.34 -3.15
CA GLY A 74 -0.98 -5.13 -1.70
C GLY A 74 0.41 -5.02 -1.07
N GLY A 75 0.45 -4.93 0.25
CA GLY A 75 1.67 -4.95 1.05
C GLY A 75 2.36 -3.60 1.13
N VAL A 76 3.08 -3.22 0.08
CA VAL A 76 3.80 -1.93 0.00
C VAL A 76 3.65 -1.33 -1.38
N VAL A 77 3.09 -0.12 -1.43
CA VAL A 77 2.83 0.60 -2.70
C VAL A 77 3.23 2.06 -2.55
N ALA A 78 3.92 2.59 -3.55
CA ALA A 78 4.22 4.01 -3.67
C ALA A 78 3.42 4.67 -4.79
N LEU A 79 2.80 5.80 -4.47
CA LEU A 79 2.15 6.69 -5.43
C LEU A 79 2.60 8.13 -5.19
N THR A 80 2.82 8.88 -6.27
CA THR A 80 2.98 10.34 -6.15
C THR A 80 1.69 10.97 -5.66
N THR A 81 1.77 12.19 -5.11
CA THR A 81 0.59 12.96 -4.71
C THR A 81 -0.44 13.02 -5.82
N ARG A 82 0.02 13.29 -7.05
CA ARG A 82 -0.82 13.36 -8.24
C ARG A 82 -1.47 12.02 -8.56
N GLN A 83 -0.69 10.93 -8.67
CA GLN A 83 -1.22 9.60 -8.96
C GLN A 83 -2.30 9.21 -7.95
N TYR A 84 -2.08 9.48 -6.66
CA TYR A 84 -3.05 9.14 -5.62
C TYR A 84 -4.32 10.01 -5.65
N THR A 85 -4.20 11.29 -6.00
CA THR A 85 -5.38 12.16 -6.17
C THR A 85 -6.15 11.85 -7.43
N ASP A 86 -5.48 11.48 -8.53
CA ASP A 86 -6.10 11.20 -9.83
C ASP A 86 -7.06 9.99 -9.73
N VAL A 87 -6.75 9.02 -8.86
CA VAL A 87 -7.58 7.84 -8.56
C VAL A 87 -8.57 8.02 -7.40
N ASN A 88 -8.66 9.23 -6.83
CA ASN A 88 -9.46 9.52 -5.64
C ASN A 88 -9.13 8.63 -4.42
N GLY A 89 -7.84 8.36 -4.19
CA GLY A 89 -7.35 7.54 -3.08
C GLY A 89 -7.86 6.10 -3.07
N ASN A 90 -7.77 5.44 -1.90
CA ASN A 90 -8.33 4.09 -1.72
C ASN A 90 -9.86 4.14 -1.47
N SER A 91 -10.56 3.02 -1.68
CA SER A 91 -11.96 2.87 -1.24
C SER A 91 -12.09 2.81 0.29
N ASN A 92 -13.06 3.55 0.85
CA ASN A 92 -13.37 3.50 2.28
C ASN A 92 -14.33 2.37 2.67
N LEU A 93 -14.80 1.56 1.71
CA LEU A 93 -15.88 0.59 1.91
C LEU A 93 -15.40 -0.80 2.39
N TYR A 94 -14.09 -1.05 2.39
CA TYR A 94 -13.51 -2.34 2.74
C TYR A 94 -13.21 -2.43 4.23
N PHE A 95 -14.11 -3.07 4.97
CA PHE A 95 -13.92 -3.41 6.38
C PHE A 95 -13.56 -4.90 6.51
N GLY A 96 -12.51 -5.20 7.25
CA GLY A 96 -11.94 -6.54 7.36
C GLY A 96 -10.85 -6.79 6.32
N TRP A 97 -10.61 -8.07 6.01
CA TRP A 97 -9.54 -8.50 5.10
C TRP A 97 -10.05 -8.69 3.68
N GLY A 98 -9.48 -7.95 2.72
CA GLY A 98 -9.43 -8.32 1.30
C GLY A 98 -10.16 -7.38 0.33
N GLY A 99 -9.55 -7.20 -0.84
CA GLY A 99 -10.14 -6.58 -2.04
C GLY A 99 -9.89 -5.08 -2.19
N GLU A 100 -9.36 -4.40 -1.19
CA GLU A 100 -9.10 -2.96 -1.25
C GLU A 100 -7.84 -2.60 -2.04
N ASP A 101 -6.85 -3.49 -2.05
CA ASP A 101 -5.65 -3.40 -2.89
C ASP A 101 -5.95 -3.72 -4.35
N ASP A 102 -6.80 -4.71 -4.60
CA ASP A 102 -7.31 -5.01 -5.95
C ASP A 102 -8.17 -3.84 -6.50
N ASP A 103 -9.01 -3.22 -5.67
CA ASP A 103 -9.76 -2.00 -6.05
C ASP A 103 -8.81 -0.86 -6.41
N LEU A 104 -7.75 -0.63 -5.63
CA LEU A 104 -6.77 0.41 -5.93
C LEU A 104 -6.05 0.16 -7.26
N LEU A 105 -5.71 -1.10 -7.57
CA LEU A 105 -5.06 -1.46 -8.84
C LEU A 105 -5.92 -1.11 -10.06
N LEU A 106 -7.25 -1.23 -9.94
CA LEU A 106 -8.19 -1.00 -11.03
C LEU A 106 -8.54 0.47 -11.28
N ARG A 107 -8.07 1.39 -10.43
CA ARG A 107 -8.38 2.82 -10.53
C ARG A 107 -7.42 3.61 -11.41
#